data_AF-A0A7X7DUP3-F1
#
_entry.id   AF-A0A7X7DUP3-F1
#
_cell.length_a   1.000
_cell.length_b   1.000
_cell.length_c   1.000
_cell.angle_alpha   90.00
_cell.angle_beta   90.00
_cell.angle_gamma   90.00
#
_symmetry.space_group_name_H-M   'P 1'
#
loop_
_entity.id
_entity.type
_entity.pdbx_description
1 polymer ?
#
loop_
_entity_poly.entity_id
_entity_poly.type
_entity_poly.pdbx_seq_one_letter_code
_entity_poly.pdbx_strand_id
1 'polypeptide(L)'
;MLKNLKIGVKLAGGFSLLLVIFAAAGWFAWKNMNEVIAETGTLEERYLPGIHLSNEVENLGQAVMLNVRTYVLGESFADLDAAKKNFEALLAVLARGKEHASKHPGLEQLAEGMNTAEEQVTLYQQLLVESQGHMANIATQRRHAAEAAASMGAVAYDLLFDEKDELEKETEEGADADTLLDRQESILLLDDLVEAVHKAESYTLRSIAERRIELLDRVEDELKRVESLLKKVQATAVKQRQKDQLKKGFEDVESYKGAIASFREAWKDLDEMGKTRTAAAEGVLAAAAKVMNFSVERTLQIAGVVT
;
A
#
# COMPACT_ATOMS: atom_id res chain seq x y z
N MET A 1 -51.20 -74.00 -6.44
CA MET A 1 -51.16 -75.14 -7.39
C MET A 1 -49.77 -75.82 -7.44
N LEU A 2 -49.07 -76.04 -6.31
CA LEU A 2 -47.69 -76.57 -6.28
C LEU A 2 -47.56 -77.99 -5.72
N LYS A 3 -48.66 -78.74 -5.60
CA LYS A 3 -48.68 -80.05 -4.92
C LYS A 3 -48.16 -81.22 -5.78
N ASN A 4 -48.17 -81.11 -7.12
CA ASN A 4 -47.83 -82.22 -8.04
C ASN A 4 -46.62 -81.94 -8.97
N LEU A 5 -45.71 -81.05 -8.60
CA LEU A 5 -44.48 -80.80 -9.37
C LEU A 5 -43.33 -81.71 -8.90
N LYS A 6 -42.63 -82.34 -9.86
CA LYS A 6 -41.43 -83.16 -9.63
C LYS A 6 -40.42 -82.37 -8.80
N ILE A 7 -39.74 -83.02 -7.86
CA ILE A 7 -38.79 -82.40 -6.91
C ILE A 7 -37.75 -81.50 -7.63
N GLY A 8 -37.27 -81.92 -8.80
CA GLY A 8 -36.35 -81.13 -9.63
C GLY A 8 -36.90 -79.77 -10.10
N VAL A 9 -38.21 -79.64 -10.33
CA VAL A 9 -38.84 -78.36 -10.72
C VAL A 9 -38.99 -77.42 -9.52
N LYS A 10 -39.18 -77.96 -8.31
CA LYS A 10 -39.21 -77.16 -7.07
C LYS A 10 -37.83 -76.63 -6.71
N LEU A 11 -36.78 -77.46 -6.88
CA LEU A 11 -35.38 -77.05 -6.71
C LEU A 11 -34.96 -76.02 -7.77
N ALA A 12 -35.30 -76.25 -9.05
CA ALA A 12 -35.00 -75.30 -10.12
C ALA A 12 -35.73 -73.96 -9.91
N GLY A 13 -37.00 -73.96 -9.50
CA GLY A 13 -37.76 -72.74 -9.22
C GLY A 13 -37.18 -71.92 -8.05
N GLY A 14 -36.74 -72.58 -6.98
CA GLY A 14 -36.06 -71.92 -5.86
C GLY A 14 -34.71 -71.32 -6.26
N PHE A 15 -33.93 -72.04 -7.07
CA PHE A 15 -32.65 -71.57 -7.57
C PHE A 15 -32.80 -70.42 -8.59
N SER A 16 -33.78 -70.47 -9.48
CA SER A 16 -34.09 -69.38 -10.40
C SER A 16 -34.53 -68.11 -9.68
N LEU A 17 -35.31 -68.23 -8.60
CA LEU A 17 -35.70 -67.07 -7.78
C LEU A 17 -34.49 -66.43 -7.09
N LEU A 18 -33.57 -67.24 -6.56
CA LEU A 18 -32.31 -66.76 -6.00
C LEU A 18 -31.46 -66.02 -7.05
N LEU A 19 -31.33 -66.58 -8.26
CA LEU A 19 -30.60 -65.94 -9.35
C LEU A 19 -31.18 -64.57 -9.73
N VAL A 20 -32.51 -64.43 -9.74
CA VAL A 20 -33.17 -63.13 -10.01
C VAL A 20 -32.89 -62.12 -8.91
N ILE A 21 -32.91 -62.53 -7.64
CA ILE A 21 -32.58 -61.65 -6.51
C ILE A 21 -31.11 -61.20 -6.58
N PHE A 22 -30.18 -62.11 -6.88
CA PHE A 22 -28.76 -61.76 -7.05
C PHE A 22 -28.53 -60.84 -8.25
N ALA A 23 -29.24 -61.04 -9.36
CA ALA A 23 -29.15 -60.16 -10.52
C ALA A 23 -29.69 -58.75 -10.21
N ALA A 24 -30.80 -58.65 -9.47
CA ALA A 24 -31.35 -57.37 -9.02
C ALA A 24 -30.42 -56.64 -8.04
N ALA A 25 -29.81 -57.37 -7.10
CA ALA A 25 -28.82 -56.83 -6.18
C ALA A 25 -27.55 -56.37 -6.91
N GLY A 26 -27.07 -57.15 -7.89
CA GLY A 26 -25.95 -56.79 -8.75
C GLY A 26 -26.22 -55.55 -9.60
N TRP A 27 -27.43 -55.43 -10.17
CA TRP A 27 -27.87 -54.24 -10.89
C TRP A 27 -27.94 -53.01 -9.99
N PHE A 28 -28.50 -53.15 -8.77
CA PHE A 28 -28.61 -52.05 -7.82
C PHE A 28 -27.24 -51.59 -7.33
N ALA A 29 -26.35 -52.53 -7.00
CA ALA A 29 -24.97 -52.25 -6.62
C ALA A 29 -24.19 -51.59 -7.76
N TRP A 30 -24.36 -52.07 -9.00
CA TRP A 30 -23.71 -51.48 -10.17
C TRP A 30 -24.20 -50.06 -10.44
N LYS A 31 -25.51 -49.81 -10.35
CA LYS A 31 -26.08 -48.46 -10.51
C LYS A 31 -25.54 -47.51 -9.44
N ASN A 32 -25.56 -47.92 -8.17
CA ASN A 32 -25.05 -47.11 -7.06
C ASN A 32 -23.54 -46.86 -7.18
N MET A 33 -22.75 -47.86 -7.61
CA MET A 33 -21.32 -47.67 -7.87
C MET A 33 -21.07 -46.72 -9.03
N ASN A 34 -21.82 -46.80 -10.13
CA ASN A 34 -21.68 -45.87 -11.26
C ASN A 34 -22.05 -44.43 -10.88
N GLU A 35 -23.06 -44.25 -10.04
CA GLU A 35 -23.48 -42.94 -9.51
C GLU A 35 -22.39 -42.35 -8.61
N VAL A 36 -21.85 -43.13 -7.67
CA VAL A 36 -20.72 -42.72 -6.81
C VAL A 36 -19.46 -42.42 -7.64
N ILE A 37 -19.14 -43.22 -8.67
CA ILE A 37 -17.98 -42.97 -9.54
C ILE A 37 -18.13 -41.63 -10.28
N ALA A 38 -19.32 -41.35 -10.80
CA ALA A 38 -19.61 -40.07 -11.46
C ALA A 38 -19.50 -38.89 -10.49
N GLU A 39 -20.02 -39.03 -9.27
CA GLU A 39 -19.92 -38.03 -8.20
C GLU A 39 -18.46 -37.80 -7.77
N THR A 40 -17.67 -38.85 -7.58
CA THR A 40 -16.23 -38.73 -7.25
C THR A 40 -15.42 -38.07 -8.37
N GLY A 41 -15.71 -38.41 -9.63
CA GLY A 41 -15.09 -37.74 -10.78
C GLY A 41 -15.46 -36.26 -10.85
N THR A 42 -16.69 -35.89 -10.48
CA THR A 42 -17.08 -34.47 -10.41
C THR A 42 -16.41 -33.70 -9.26
N LEU A 43 -16.16 -34.31 -8.10
CA LEU A 43 -15.37 -33.68 -7.03
C LEU A 43 -13.94 -33.41 -7.48
N GLU A 44 -13.28 -34.46 -7.97
CA GLU A 44 -11.85 -34.44 -8.28
C GLU A 44 -11.54 -33.48 -9.43
N GLU A 45 -12.37 -33.47 -10.47
CA GLU A 45 -12.13 -32.65 -11.64
C GLU A 45 -12.72 -31.24 -11.54
N ARG A 46 -13.78 -31.00 -10.75
CA ARG A 46 -14.48 -29.69 -10.78
C ARG A 46 -14.24 -28.86 -9.53
N TYR A 47 -14.48 -29.40 -8.34
CA TYR A 47 -14.56 -28.59 -7.12
C TYR A 47 -13.26 -28.58 -6.31
N LEU A 48 -12.51 -29.68 -6.25
CA LEU A 48 -11.20 -29.69 -5.58
C LEU A 48 -10.20 -28.69 -6.19
N PRO A 49 -10.05 -28.56 -7.53
CA PRO A 49 -9.18 -27.55 -8.12
C PRO A 49 -9.58 -26.13 -7.73
N GLY A 50 -10.88 -25.85 -7.57
CA GLY A 50 -11.38 -24.55 -7.12
C GLY A 50 -10.88 -24.18 -5.72
N ILE A 51 -10.79 -25.14 -4.79
CA ILE A 51 -10.22 -24.94 -3.45
C ILE A 51 -8.72 -24.62 -3.55
N HIS A 52 -7.98 -25.42 -4.33
CA HIS A 52 -6.53 -25.22 -4.51
C HIS A 52 -6.21 -23.86 -5.14
N LEU A 53 -6.90 -23.49 -6.22
CA LEU A 53 -6.74 -22.20 -6.89
C LEU A 53 -7.06 -21.04 -5.95
N SER A 54 -8.15 -21.13 -5.18
CA SER A 54 -8.52 -20.08 -4.22
C SER A 54 -7.47 -19.89 -3.13
N ASN A 55 -6.92 -20.99 -2.61
CA ASN A 55 -5.84 -20.93 -1.62
C ASN A 55 -4.55 -20.35 -2.22
N GLU A 56 -4.20 -20.68 -3.47
CA GLU A 56 -3.06 -20.05 -4.15
C GLU A 56 -3.26 -18.54 -4.31
N VAL A 57 -4.46 -18.09 -4.71
CA VAL A 57 -4.82 -16.66 -4.81
C VAL A 57 -4.71 -15.98 -3.45
N GLU A 58 -5.21 -16.60 -2.38
CA GLU A 58 -5.14 -16.05 -1.02
C GLU A 58 -3.69 -15.91 -0.53
N ASN A 59 -2.87 -16.95 -0.67
CA ASN A 59 -1.47 -16.93 -0.24
C ASN A 59 -0.65 -15.88 -1.00
N LEU A 60 -0.80 -15.83 -2.33
CA LEU A 60 -0.12 -14.83 -3.16
C LEU A 60 -0.64 -13.43 -2.89
N GLY A 61 -1.95 -13.26 -2.71
CA GLY A 61 -2.58 -11.99 -2.35
C GLY A 61 -2.03 -11.44 -1.05
N GLN A 62 -1.94 -12.26 0.00
CA GLN A 62 -1.33 -11.88 1.27
C GLN A 62 0.17 -11.54 1.12
N ALA A 63 0.91 -12.29 0.31
CA ALA A 63 2.32 -12.00 0.04
C ALA A 63 2.50 -10.65 -0.68
N VAL A 64 1.67 -10.35 -1.69
CA VAL A 64 1.65 -9.03 -2.35
C VAL A 64 1.35 -7.94 -1.33
N MET A 65 0.31 -8.10 -0.50
CA MET A 65 -0.06 -7.12 0.53
C MET A 65 1.09 -6.81 1.47
N LEU A 66 1.78 -7.84 1.95
CA LEU A 66 2.93 -7.67 2.84
C LEU A 66 4.05 -6.89 2.15
N ASN A 67 4.48 -7.36 0.97
CA ASN A 67 5.59 -6.76 0.22
C ASN A 67 5.31 -5.32 -0.20
N VAL A 68 4.08 -5.00 -0.63
CA VAL A 68 3.69 -3.63 -0.96
C VAL A 68 3.71 -2.75 0.29
N ARG A 69 3.22 -3.25 1.42
CA ARG A 69 3.23 -2.49 2.68
C ARG A 69 4.64 -2.21 3.17
N THR A 70 5.54 -3.21 3.15
CA THR A 70 6.94 -3.01 3.53
C THR A 70 7.66 -2.07 2.56
N TYR A 71 7.39 -2.16 1.26
CA TYR A 71 7.91 -1.20 0.28
C TYR A 71 7.43 0.23 0.55
N VAL A 72 6.13 0.46 0.75
CA VAL A 72 5.59 1.83 0.96
C VAL A 72 6.09 2.44 2.27
N LEU A 73 6.32 1.62 3.31
CA LEU A 73 6.79 2.10 4.61
C LEU A 73 8.31 2.26 4.70
N GLY A 74 9.07 1.39 4.02
CA GLY A 74 10.52 1.27 4.15
C GLY A 74 11.31 1.53 2.88
N GLU A 75 10.65 1.86 1.76
CA GLU A 75 11.26 2.15 0.45
C GLU A 75 12.18 1.01 -0.08
N SER A 76 11.91 -0.24 0.34
CA SER A 76 12.71 -1.43 0.01
C SER A 76 12.50 -1.91 -1.42
N PHE A 77 13.51 -1.73 -2.29
CA PHE A 77 13.46 -2.22 -3.67
C PHE A 77 13.30 -3.75 -3.77
N ALA A 78 13.81 -4.50 -2.79
CA ALA A 78 13.65 -5.96 -2.77
C ALA A 78 12.18 -6.36 -2.57
N ASP A 79 11.47 -5.65 -1.68
CA ASP A 79 10.03 -5.88 -1.45
C ASP A 79 9.20 -5.47 -2.68
N LEU A 80 9.57 -4.39 -3.36
CA LEU A 80 8.92 -4.00 -4.62
C LEU A 80 9.09 -5.07 -5.72
N ASP A 81 10.30 -5.61 -5.88
CA ASP A 81 10.57 -6.67 -6.86
C ASP A 81 9.80 -7.96 -6.50
N ALA A 82 9.76 -8.33 -5.22
CA ALA A 82 8.97 -9.44 -4.73
C ALA A 82 7.46 -9.23 -4.97
N ALA A 83 6.94 -8.02 -4.74
CA ALA A 83 5.55 -7.68 -5.03
C ALA A 83 5.23 -7.86 -6.52
N LYS A 84 6.09 -7.35 -7.42
CA LYS A 84 5.90 -7.47 -8.88
C LYS A 84 5.84 -8.93 -9.34
N LYS A 85 6.77 -9.76 -8.87
CA LYS A 85 6.76 -11.21 -9.16
C LYS A 85 5.51 -11.90 -8.65
N ASN A 86 5.06 -11.54 -7.45
CA ASN A 86 3.84 -12.11 -6.89
C ASN A 86 2.58 -11.63 -7.62
N PHE A 87 2.54 -10.39 -8.14
CA PHE A 87 1.47 -9.93 -9.03
C PHE A 87 1.40 -10.76 -10.31
N GLU A 88 2.53 -11.03 -10.96
CA GLU A 88 2.58 -11.88 -12.16
C GLU A 88 2.10 -13.31 -11.87
N ALA A 89 2.58 -13.90 -10.76
CA ALA A 89 2.15 -15.22 -10.33
C ALA A 89 0.64 -15.26 -10.02
N LEU A 90 0.11 -14.22 -9.38
CA LEU A 90 -1.29 -14.10 -9.04
C LEU A 90 -2.17 -14.03 -10.30
N LEU A 91 -1.81 -13.19 -11.28
CA LEU A 91 -2.49 -13.13 -12.57
C LEU A 91 -2.46 -14.47 -13.31
N ALA A 92 -1.34 -15.20 -13.25
CA ALA A 92 -1.23 -16.52 -13.86
C ALA A 92 -2.15 -17.56 -13.18
N VAL A 93 -2.32 -17.51 -11.86
CA VAL A 93 -3.26 -18.39 -11.12
C VAL A 93 -4.70 -18.06 -11.51
N LEU A 94 -5.04 -16.78 -11.60
CA LEU A 94 -6.38 -16.32 -12.00
C LEU A 94 -6.71 -16.77 -13.43
N ALA A 95 -5.77 -16.66 -14.36
CA ALA A 95 -5.94 -17.16 -15.72
C ALA A 95 -6.19 -18.68 -15.77
N ARG A 96 -5.42 -19.47 -14.99
CA ARG A 96 -5.65 -20.91 -14.85
C ARG A 96 -7.04 -21.22 -14.28
N GLY A 97 -7.50 -20.46 -13.30
CA GLY A 97 -8.84 -20.64 -12.72
C GLY A 97 -9.98 -20.35 -13.70
N LYS A 98 -9.84 -19.31 -14.53
CA LYS A 98 -10.80 -19.01 -15.61
C LYS A 98 -10.82 -20.10 -16.68
N GLU A 99 -9.64 -20.57 -17.09
CA GLU A 99 -9.52 -21.68 -18.03
C GLU A 99 -10.18 -22.94 -17.49
N HIS A 100 -9.95 -23.28 -16.21
CA HIS A 100 -10.60 -24.39 -15.53
C HIS A 100 -12.12 -24.26 -15.57
N ALA A 101 -12.66 -23.11 -15.16
CA ALA A 101 -14.10 -22.86 -15.18
C ALA A 101 -14.71 -22.99 -16.58
N SER A 102 -14.01 -22.56 -17.63
CA SER A 102 -14.49 -22.66 -19.02
C SER A 102 -14.61 -24.10 -19.54
N LYS A 103 -13.81 -25.02 -18.99
CA LYS A 103 -13.80 -26.44 -19.40
C LYS A 103 -14.84 -27.27 -18.66
N HIS A 104 -15.39 -26.76 -17.54
CA HIS A 104 -16.24 -27.52 -16.64
C HIS A 104 -17.56 -26.78 -16.32
N PRO A 105 -18.71 -27.27 -16.82
CA PRO A 105 -20.02 -26.70 -16.48
C PRO A 105 -20.33 -26.73 -14.98
N GLY A 106 -20.98 -25.69 -14.46
CA GLY A 106 -21.31 -25.56 -13.03
C GLY A 106 -20.24 -24.83 -12.19
N LEU A 107 -19.22 -24.25 -12.85
CA LEU A 107 -18.15 -23.47 -12.24
C LEU A 107 -18.27 -21.96 -12.53
N GLU A 108 -19.47 -21.46 -12.79
CA GLU A 108 -19.72 -20.05 -13.11
C GLU A 108 -19.27 -19.13 -11.97
N GLN A 109 -19.44 -19.55 -10.71
CA GLN A 109 -18.98 -18.79 -9.53
C GLN A 109 -17.46 -18.75 -9.40
N LEU A 110 -16.75 -19.80 -9.84
CA LEU A 110 -15.29 -19.80 -9.94
C LEU A 110 -14.86 -18.79 -11.01
N ALA A 111 -15.46 -18.81 -12.20
CA ALA A 111 -15.16 -17.84 -13.26
C ALA A 111 -15.39 -16.40 -12.80
N GLU A 112 -16.54 -16.12 -12.17
CA GLU A 112 -16.89 -14.81 -11.63
C GLU A 112 -15.87 -14.36 -10.58
N GLY A 113 -15.56 -15.20 -9.59
CA GLY A 113 -14.59 -14.85 -8.56
C GLY A 113 -13.19 -14.61 -9.10
N MET A 114 -12.74 -15.40 -10.09
CA MET A 114 -11.44 -15.19 -10.75
C MET A 114 -11.42 -13.91 -11.59
N ASN A 115 -12.55 -13.52 -12.21
CA ASN A 115 -12.68 -12.23 -12.90
C ASN A 115 -12.61 -11.06 -11.92
N THR A 116 -13.40 -11.09 -10.84
CA THR A 116 -13.37 -10.05 -9.81
C THR A 116 -11.99 -9.92 -9.18
N ALA A 117 -11.34 -11.04 -8.84
CA ALA A 117 -9.99 -11.00 -8.31
C ALA A 117 -8.98 -10.39 -9.31
N GLU A 118 -9.08 -10.70 -10.61
CA GLU A 118 -8.20 -10.10 -11.62
C GLU A 118 -8.38 -8.58 -11.70
N GLU A 119 -9.63 -8.10 -11.75
CA GLU A 119 -9.93 -6.66 -11.76
C GLU A 119 -9.31 -5.95 -10.55
N GLN A 120 -9.44 -6.54 -9.35
CA GLN A 120 -8.88 -5.99 -8.12
C GLN A 120 -7.34 -6.05 -8.09
N VAL A 121 -6.74 -7.12 -8.63
CA VAL A 121 -5.29 -7.24 -8.76
C VAL A 121 -4.72 -6.19 -9.71
N THR A 122 -5.35 -5.99 -10.87
CA THR A 122 -4.94 -4.96 -11.84
C THR A 122 -5.07 -3.56 -11.24
N LEU A 123 -6.17 -3.28 -10.55
CA LEU A 123 -6.34 -2.01 -9.83
C LEU A 123 -5.25 -1.83 -8.78
N TYR A 124 -4.97 -2.86 -7.98
CA TYR A 124 -3.95 -2.77 -6.94
C TYR A 124 -2.55 -2.53 -7.53
N GLN A 125 -2.22 -3.17 -8.64
CA GLN A 125 -0.96 -2.96 -9.35
C GLN A 125 -0.85 -1.53 -9.89
N GLN A 126 -1.92 -0.98 -10.47
CA GLN A 126 -1.96 0.41 -10.94
C GLN A 126 -1.73 1.39 -9.78
N LEU A 127 -2.46 1.21 -8.67
CA LEU A 127 -2.33 2.05 -7.48
C LEU A 127 -0.91 1.97 -6.89
N LEU A 128 -0.24 0.81 -6.95
CA LEU A 128 1.17 0.71 -6.56
C LEU A 128 2.05 1.61 -7.43
N VAL A 129 1.90 1.58 -8.75
CA VAL A 129 2.69 2.43 -9.67
C VAL A 129 2.47 3.91 -9.36
N GLU A 130 1.22 4.32 -9.17
CA GLU A 130 0.88 5.70 -8.76
C GLU A 130 1.55 6.05 -7.42
N SER A 131 1.58 5.10 -6.47
CA SER A 131 2.25 5.28 -5.16
C SER A 131 3.73 5.57 -5.31
N GLN A 132 4.41 4.90 -6.25
CA GLN A 132 5.82 5.16 -6.52
C GLN A 132 6.05 6.61 -6.97
N GLY A 133 5.12 7.17 -7.74
CA GLY A 133 5.14 8.57 -8.17
C GLY A 133 5.06 9.54 -6.99
N HIS A 134 4.09 9.34 -6.09
CA HIS A 134 3.97 10.18 -4.88
C HIS A 134 5.17 10.03 -3.95
N MET A 135 5.69 8.81 -3.77
CA MET A 135 6.91 8.56 -2.98
C MET A 135 8.14 9.28 -3.56
N ALA A 136 8.32 9.23 -4.88
CA ALA A 136 9.40 9.94 -5.56
C ALA A 136 9.26 11.47 -5.42
N ASN A 137 8.03 11.99 -5.49
CA ASN A 137 7.77 13.41 -5.24
C ASN A 137 8.12 13.78 -3.79
N ILE A 138 7.66 13.00 -2.81
CA ILE A 138 7.99 13.18 -1.39
C ILE A 138 9.51 13.23 -1.19
N ALA A 139 10.27 12.29 -1.74
CA ALA A 139 11.73 12.27 -1.64
C ALA A 139 12.38 13.53 -2.26
N THR A 140 11.87 13.96 -3.41
CA THR A 140 12.33 15.18 -4.10
C THR A 140 12.08 16.42 -3.26
N GLN A 141 10.88 16.58 -2.70
CA GLN A 141 10.53 17.75 -1.90
C GLN A 141 11.26 17.78 -0.56
N ARG A 142 11.54 16.62 0.04
CA ARG A 142 12.44 16.54 1.22
C ARG A 142 13.82 17.11 0.90
N ARG A 143 14.38 16.77 -0.26
CA ARG A 143 15.68 17.29 -0.71
C ARG A 143 15.62 18.80 -0.95
N HIS A 144 14.60 19.29 -1.67
CA HIS A 144 14.45 20.72 -1.90
C HIS A 144 14.26 21.52 -0.60
N ALA A 145 13.46 21.02 0.34
CA ALA A 145 13.31 21.63 1.65
C ALA A 145 14.65 21.66 2.41
N ALA A 146 15.40 20.55 2.43
CA ALA A 146 16.72 20.50 3.09
C ALA A 146 17.72 21.48 2.46
N GLU A 147 17.79 21.56 1.13
CA GLU A 147 18.65 22.50 0.41
C GLU A 147 18.27 23.96 0.72
N ALA A 148 16.98 24.28 0.71
CA ALA A 148 16.49 25.61 1.04
C ALA A 148 16.74 25.98 2.52
N ALA A 149 16.52 25.06 3.48
CA ALA A 149 16.83 25.31 4.89
C ALA A 149 18.32 25.54 5.12
N ALA A 150 19.19 24.71 4.53
CA ALA A 150 20.64 24.88 4.63
C ALA A 150 21.08 26.25 4.09
N SER A 151 20.51 26.66 2.95
CA SER A 151 20.78 27.97 2.35
C SER A 151 20.25 29.13 3.21
N MET A 152 19.02 29.06 3.73
CA MET A 152 18.49 30.04 4.68
C MET A 152 19.35 30.16 5.94
N GLY A 153 19.78 29.02 6.49
CA GLY A 153 20.65 28.96 7.66
C GLY A 153 21.99 29.64 7.39
N ALA A 154 22.63 29.34 6.25
CA ALA A 154 23.86 30.00 5.84
C ALA A 154 23.70 31.52 5.70
N VAL A 155 22.60 31.98 5.06
CA VAL A 155 22.29 33.41 4.95
C VAL A 155 22.13 34.05 6.34
N ALA A 156 21.38 33.41 7.24
CA ALA A 156 21.15 33.93 8.58
C ALA A 156 22.45 34.01 9.41
N TYR A 157 23.30 32.98 9.34
CA TYR A 157 24.60 32.97 10.00
C TYR A 157 25.57 33.99 9.42
N ASP A 158 25.67 34.10 8.10
CA ASP A 158 26.57 35.07 7.46
C ASP A 158 26.20 36.51 7.87
N LEU A 159 24.90 36.84 7.87
CA LEU A 159 24.42 38.14 8.34
C LEU A 159 24.77 38.34 9.83
N LEU A 160 24.53 37.33 10.67
CA LEU A 160 24.83 37.40 12.10
C LEU A 160 26.33 37.61 12.37
N PHE A 161 27.20 36.91 11.65
CA PHE A 161 28.65 37.04 11.79
C PHE A 161 29.16 38.37 11.25
N ASP A 162 28.67 38.84 10.10
CA ASP A 162 29.01 40.16 9.57
C ASP A 162 28.69 41.27 10.58
N GLU A 163 27.59 41.14 11.34
CA GLU A 163 27.20 42.10 12.36
C GLU A 163 28.05 41.96 13.64
N LYS A 164 28.39 40.74 14.07
CA LYS A 164 29.30 40.52 15.20
C LYS A 164 30.71 41.08 14.93
N ASP A 165 31.24 40.85 13.73
CA ASP A 165 32.54 41.36 13.31
C ASP A 165 32.57 42.89 13.29
N GLU A 166 31.47 43.52 12.87
CA GLU A 166 31.41 44.98 12.87
C GLU A 166 31.22 45.56 14.28
N LEU A 167 30.48 44.89 15.18
CA LEU A 167 30.42 45.27 16.60
C LEU A 167 31.81 45.30 17.23
N GLU A 168 32.63 44.29 16.96
CA GLU A 168 34.00 44.20 17.47
C GLU A 168 34.83 45.40 17.00
N LYS A 169 34.79 45.72 15.70
CA LYS A 169 35.48 46.89 15.14
C LYS A 169 34.98 48.22 15.72
N GLU A 170 33.65 48.42 15.77
CA GLU A 170 33.04 49.63 16.33
C GLU A 170 33.45 49.82 17.79
N THR A 171 33.59 48.72 18.55
CA THR A 171 34.07 48.75 19.93
C THR A 171 35.55 49.13 20.01
N GLU A 172 36.41 48.55 19.16
CA GLU A 172 37.85 48.87 19.10
C GLU A 172 38.13 50.31 18.67
N GLU A 173 37.33 50.83 17.75
CA GLU A 173 37.40 52.21 17.25
C GLU A 173 36.82 53.23 18.23
N GLY A 174 36.16 52.78 19.30
CA GLY A 174 35.57 53.63 20.33
C GLY A 174 34.32 54.35 19.85
N ALA A 175 33.47 53.67 19.07
CA ALA A 175 32.15 54.15 18.69
C ALA A 175 31.31 54.54 19.91
N ASP A 176 30.37 55.46 19.71
CA ASP A 176 29.49 55.92 20.78
C ASP A 176 28.49 54.83 21.21
N ALA A 177 27.88 55.02 22.38
CA ALA A 177 26.98 54.04 22.97
C ALA A 177 25.74 53.74 22.11
N ASP A 178 25.22 54.72 21.38
CA ASP A 178 24.00 54.52 20.56
C ASP A 178 24.32 53.61 19.37
N THR A 179 25.46 53.82 18.71
CA THR A 179 25.95 52.94 17.62
C THR A 179 26.10 51.49 18.10
N LEU A 180 26.71 51.27 19.27
CA LEU A 180 26.91 49.92 19.82
C LEU A 180 25.58 49.25 20.23
N LEU A 181 24.60 50.03 20.70
CA LEU A 181 23.27 49.53 21.05
C LEU A 181 22.48 49.13 19.79
N ASP A 182 22.46 49.98 18.76
CA ASP A 182 21.81 49.68 17.47
C ASP A 182 22.35 48.36 16.89
N ARG A 183 23.68 48.17 16.97
CA ARG A 183 24.35 46.95 16.57
C ARG A 183 23.91 45.74 17.39
N GLN A 184 23.85 45.87 18.71
CA GLN A 184 23.40 44.79 19.59
C GLN A 184 21.96 44.38 19.27
N GLU A 185 21.06 45.33 18.99
CA GLU A 185 19.68 45.05 18.59
C GLU A 185 19.62 44.26 17.27
N SER A 186 20.45 44.64 16.29
CA SER A 186 20.57 43.91 15.02
C SER A 186 21.04 42.46 15.21
N ILE A 187 22.04 42.24 16.07
CA ILE A 187 22.54 40.90 16.42
C ILE A 187 21.44 40.05 17.07
N LEU A 188 20.68 40.60 18.01
CA LEU A 188 19.56 39.89 18.65
C LEU A 188 18.49 39.50 17.63
N LEU A 189 18.19 40.38 16.69
CA LEU A 189 17.22 40.12 15.62
C LEU A 189 17.68 39.00 14.69
N LEU A 190 18.97 38.91 14.39
CA LEU A 190 19.55 37.87 13.56
C LEU A 190 19.70 36.53 14.31
N ASP A 191 19.93 36.55 15.63
CA ASP A 191 19.86 35.34 16.46
C ASP A 191 18.45 34.74 16.44
N ASP A 192 17.42 35.58 16.55
CA ASP A 192 16.02 35.20 16.37
C ASP A 192 15.73 34.61 14.99
N LEU A 193 16.38 35.13 13.94
CA LEU A 193 16.25 34.62 12.57
C LEU A 193 16.85 33.21 12.45
N VAL A 194 18.06 33.01 12.97
CA VAL A 194 18.72 31.70 13.03
C VAL A 194 17.85 30.70 13.80
N GLU A 195 17.29 31.11 14.94
CA GLU A 195 16.40 30.26 15.74
C GLU A 195 15.13 29.86 14.97
N ALA A 196 14.49 30.81 14.28
CA ALA A 196 13.28 30.54 13.49
C ALA A 196 13.55 29.57 12.33
N VAL A 197 14.68 29.71 11.62
CA VAL A 197 15.09 28.77 10.56
C VAL A 197 15.29 27.36 11.13
N HIS A 198 16.02 27.23 12.24
CA HIS A 198 16.23 25.91 12.87
C HIS A 198 14.92 25.30 13.40
N LYS A 199 14.00 26.11 13.93
CA LYS A 199 12.67 25.61 14.36
C LYS A 199 11.87 25.10 13.18
N ALA A 200 11.85 25.82 12.06
CA ALA A 200 11.18 25.37 10.84
C ALA A 200 11.75 24.02 10.37
N GLU A 201 13.07 23.88 10.31
CA GLU A 201 13.73 22.61 9.96
C GLU A 201 13.41 21.49 10.97
N SER A 202 13.49 21.77 12.27
CA SER A 202 13.18 20.81 13.33
C SER A 202 11.74 20.30 13.24
N TYR A 203 10.75 21.19 13.02
CA TYR A 203 9.37 20.79 12.86
C TYR A 203 9.15 19.95 11.60
N THR A 204 9.83 20.27 10.48
CA THR A 204 9.80 19.45 9.26
C THR A 204 10.39 18.06 9.48
N LEU A 205 11.54 17.96 10.15
CA LEU A 205 12.16 16.66 10.44
C LEU A 205 11.28 15.82 11.36
N ARG A 206 10.67 16.45 12.38
CA ARG A 206 9.72 15.79 13.28
C ARG A 206 8.44 15.38 12.56
N SER A 207 7.89 16.19 11.66
CA SER A 207 6.70 15.82 10.90
C SER A 207 6.94 14.57 10.05
N ILE A 208 8.13 14.45 9.48
CA ILE A 208 8.56 13.29 8.69
C ILE A 208 8.78 12.07 9.59
N ALA A 209 9.63 12.20 10.61
CA ALA A 209 10.05 11.09 11.46
C ALA A 209 8.90 10.53 12.31
N GLU A 210 8.06 11.41 12.84
CA GLU A 210 6.91 11.03 13.69
C GLU A 210 5.64 10.77 12.86
N ARG A 211 5.68 10.97 11.53
CA ARG A 211 4.51 10.91 10.63
C ARG A 211 3.35 11.82 11.08
N ARG A 212 3.66 12.98 11.66
CA ARG A 212 2.69 13.98 12.16
C ARG A 212 2.64 15.17 11.22
N ILE A 213 1.77 15.09 10.21
CA ILE A 213 1.67 16.10 9.14
C ILE A 213 1.20 17.47 9.69
N GLU A 214 0.52 17.48 10.83
CA GLU A 214 0.03 18.70 11.51
C GLU A 214 1.18 19.57 12.03
N LEU A 215 2.37 18.99 12.25
CA LEU A 215 3.55 19.78 12.62
C LEU A 215 3.99 20.73 11.50
N LEU A 216 3.57 20.49 10.25
CA LEU A 216 3.84 21.41 9.14
C LEU A 216 3.13 22.76 9.30
N ASP A 217 2.08 22.85 10.12
CA ASP A 217 1.45 24.14 10.42
C ASP A 217 2.37 25.01 11.29
N ARG A 218 3.18 24.38 12.15
CA ARG A 218 4.24 25.08 12.91
C ARG A 218 5.38 25.53 12.00
N VAL A 219 5.70 24.74 10.97
CA VAL A 219 6.68 25.12 9.95
C VAL A 219 6.22 26.41 9.24
N GLU A 220 4.96 26.49 8.83
CA GLU A 220 4.42 27.69 8.19
C GLU A 220 4.48 28.93 9.09
N ASP A 221 4.22 28.77 10.38
CA ASP A 221 4.30 29.88 11.34
C ASP A 221 5.74 30.36 11.56
N GLU A 222 6.71 29.44 11.65
CA GLU A 222 8.13 29.80 11.73
C GLU A 222 8.61 30.44 10.43
N LEU A 223 8.17 29.99 9.25
CA LEU A 223 8.51 30.62 7.98
C LEU A 223 7.96 32.05 7.87
N LYS A 224 6.74 32.32 8.37
CA LYS A 224 6.23 33.70 8.49
C LYS A 224 7.09 34.55 9.43
N ARG A 225 7.60 33.96 10.52
CA ARG A 225 8.53 34.63 11.43
C ARG A 225 9.86 34.94 10.72
N VAL A 226 10.42 34.00 9.96
CA VAL A 226 11.62 34.20 9.13
C VAL A 226 11.41 35.35 8.15
N GLU A 227 10.31 35.39 7.40
CA GLU A 227 10.01 36.50 6.47
C GLU A 227 9.91 37.85 7.17
N SER A 228 9.27 37.88 8.34
CA SER A 228 9.12 39.09 9.14
C SER A 228 10.49 39.60 9.60
N LEU A 229 11.36 38.71 10.07
CA LEU A 229 12.72 39.06 10.51
C LEU A 229 13.58 39.51 9.33
N LEU A 230 13.57 38.81 8.19
CA LEU A 230 14.25 39.23 6.97
C LEU A 230 13.81 40.63 6.50
N LYS A 231 12.51 40.96 6.59
CA LYS A 231 12.00 42.31 6.26
C LYS A 231 12.54 43.37 7.20
N LYS A 232 12.69 43.06 8.49
CA LYS A 232 13.27 44.00 9.46
C LYS A 232 14.76 44.25 9.16
N VAL A 233 15.55 43.21 8.89
CA VAL A 233 16.95 43.36 8.46
C VAL A 233 17.04 44.16 7.14
N GLN A 234 16.12 43.89 6.20
CA GLN A 234 16.09 44.60 4.92
C GLN A 234 15.86 46.11 5.07
N ALA A 235 15.11 46.54 6.09
CA ALA A 235 14.84 47.97 6.31
C ALA A 235 16.10 48.77 6.68
N THR A 236 17.12 48.11 7.25
CA THR A 236 18.37 48.73 7.69
C THR A 236 19.56 48.36 6.79
N ALA A 237 19.38 47.45 5.82
CA ALA A 237 20.45 46.96 4.96
C ALA A 237 20.95 48.02 3.96
N VAL A 238 22.20 48.43 4.11
CA VAL A 238 22.86 49.40 3.21
C VAL A 238 23.80 48.71 2.22
N LYS A 239 24.62 47.76 2.71
CA LYS A 239 25.68 47.09 1.95
C LYS A 239 25.08 46.19 0.87
N GLN A 240 25.64 46.20 -0.35
CA GLN A 240 25.11 45.40 -1.47
C GLN A 240 25.13 43.90 -1.16
N ARG A 241 26.19 43.41 -0.52
CA ARG A 241 26.31 42.02 -0.06
C ARG A 241 25.12 41.59 0.82
N GLN A 242 24.74 42.42 1.80
CA GLN A 242 23.58 42.17 2.66
C GLN A 242 22.28 42.14 1.86
N LYS A 243 22.09 43.05 0.90
CA LYS A 243 20.91 43.06 0.02
C LYS A 243 20.81 41.78 -0.83
N ASP A 244 21.93 41.29 -1.34
CA ASP A 244 21.99 40.06 -2.12
C ASP A 244 21.69 38.83 -1.24
N GLN A 245 22.25 38.77 -0.03
CA GLN A 245 21.96 37.74 0.97
C GLN A 245 20.48 37.73 1.36
N LEU A 246 19.88 38.89 1.61
CA LEU A 246 18.46 39.02 1.94
C LEU A 246 17.56 38.57 0.79
N LYS A 247 17.89 38.95 -0.45
CA LYS A 247 17.18 38.49 -1.63
C LYS A 247 17.19 36.96 -1.71
N LYS A 248 18.37 36.36 -1.52
CA LYS A 248 18.53 34.90 -1.49
C LYS A 248 17.71 34.26 -0.36
N GLY A 249 17.72 34.85 0.84
CA GLY A 249 16.91 34.39 1.96
C GLY A 249 15.41 34.37 1.65
N PHE A 250 14.86 35.42 1.02
CA PHE A 250 13.45 35.42 0.58
C PHE A 250 13.16 34.36 -0.49
N GLU A 251 14.05 34.20 -1.48
CA GLU A 251 13.91 33.15 -2.50
C GLU A 251 13.91 31.75 -1.87
N ASP A 252 14.76 31.51 -0.87
CA ASP A 252 14.84 30.23 -0.18
C ASP A 252 13.63 29.97 0.72
N VAL A 253 13.06 31.00 1.36
CA VAL A 253 11.79 30.84 2.09
C VAL A 253 10.67 30.38 1.16
N GLU A 254 10.52 31.01 -0.01
CA GLU A 254 9.48 30.65 -0.97
C GLU A 254 9.72 29.26 -1.56
N SER A 255 10.97 28.91 -1.84
CA SER A 255 11.36 27.54 -2.24
C SER A 255 10.99 26.51 -1.17
N TYR A 256 11.30 26.80 0.10
CA TYR A 256 10.98 25.94 1.22
C TYR A 256 9.46 25.77 1.39
N LYS A 257 8.68 26.87 1.35
CA LYS A 257 7.21 26.82 1.40
C LYS A 257 6.64 25.95 0.28
N GLY A 258 7.10 26.15 -0.95
CA GLY A 258 6.66 25.36 -2.10
C GLY A 258 6.96 23.87 -1.95
N ALA A 259 8.14 23.53 -1.45
CA ALA A 259 8.54 22.16 -1.17
C ALA A 259 7.66 21.53 -0.07
N ILE A 260 7.42 22.23 1.04
CA ILE A 260 6.57 21.75 2.14
C ILE A 260 5.11 21.57 1.71
N ALA A 261 4.56 22.50 0.93
CA ALA A 261 3.21 22.37 0.39
C ALA A 261 3.06 21.15 -0.52
N SER A 262 4.01 20.98 -1.46
CA SER A 262 4.03 19.84 -2.38
C SER A 262 4.25 18.51 -1.66
N PHE A 263 5.09 18.50 -0.62
CA PHE A 263 5.29 17.36 0.26
C PHE A 263 3.99 16.99 0.99
N ARG A 264 3.28 17.98 1.54
CA ARG A 264 2.03 17.79 2.29
C ARG A 264 0.95 17.18 1.40
N GLU A 265 0.80 17.68 0.18
CA GLU A 265 -0.15 17.15 -0.80
C GLU A 265 0.17 15.70 -1.18
N ALA A 266 1.41 15.44 -1.62
CA ALA A 266 1.83 14.10 -2.01
C ALA A 266 1.72 13.08 -0.87
N TRP A 267 1.94 13.49 0.38
CA TRP A 267 1.75 12.64 1.54
C TRP A 267 0.27 12.28 1.77
N LYS A 268 -0.63 13.26 1.66
CA LYS A 268 -2.08 13.03 1.78
C LYS A 268 -2.59 12.09 0.70
N ASP A 269 -2.16 12.30 -0.54
CA ASP A 269 -2.53 11.44 -1.66
C ASP A 269 -2.03 10.00 -1.46
N LEU A 270 -0.79 9.85 -0.98
CA LEU A 270 -0.21 8.53 -0.70
C LEU A 270 -0.97 7.78 0.42
N ASP A 271 -1.44 8.51 1.44
CA ASP A 271 -2.25 7.96 2.55
C ASP A 271 -3.64 7.53 2.08
N GLU A 272 -4.33 8.40 1.33
CA GLU A 272 -5.66 8.10 0.79
C GLU A 272 -5.60 6.93 -0.19
N MET A 273 -4.61 6.95 -1.08
CA MET A 273 -4.37 5.83 -1.98
C MET A 273 -4.00 4.54 -1.23
N GLY A 274 -3.39 4.65 -0.04
CA GLY A 274 -3.17 3.53 0.85
C GLY A 274 -4.47 2.82 1.23
N LYS A 275 -5.53 3.58 1.52
CA LYS A 275 -6.86 3.03 1.82
C LYS A 275 -7.45 2.31 0.60
N THR A 276 -7.36 2.93 -0.58
CA THR A 276 -7.83 2.32 -1.83
C THR A 276 -7.06 1.04 -2.18
N ARG A 277 -5.74 1.03 -1.97
CA ARG A 277 -4.89 -0.17 -2.15
C ARG A 277 -5.31 -1.28 -1.20
N THR A 278 -5.56 -0.97 0.07
CA THR A 278 -6.05 -1.95 1.05
C THR A 278 -7.40 -2.52 0.63
N ALA A 279 -8.35 -1.68 0.22
CA ALA A 279 -9.66 -2.13 -0.24
C ALA A 279 -9.56 -3.04 -1.49
N ALA A 280 -8.68 -2.69 -2.45
CA ALA A 280 -8.45 -3.52 -3.63
C ALA A 280 -7.88 -4.89 -3.23
N ALA A 281 -6.88 -4.91 -2.35
CA ALA A 281 -6.29 -6.15 -1.88
C ALA A 281 -7.28 -7.03 -1.08
N GLU A 282 -8.09 -6.43 -0.21
CA GLU A 282 -9.19 -7.11 0.48
C GLU A 282 -10.23 -7.66 -0.50
N GLY A 283 -10.50 -6.96 -1.60
CA GLY A 283 -11.35 -7.44 -2.69
C GLY A 283 -10.82 -8.72 -3.35
N VAL A 284 -9.51 -8.84 -3.53
CA VAL A 284 -8.87 -10.08 -4.02
C VAL A 284 -9.11 -11.24 -3.04
N LEU A 285 -8.87 -11.01 -1.75
CA LEU A 285 -9.05 -12.04 -0.72
C LEU A 285 -10.53 -12.44 -0.57
N ALA A 286 -11.44 -11.48 -0.63
CA ALA A 286 -12.88 -11.72 -0.57
C ALA A 286 -13.37 -12.55 -1.77
N ALA A 287 -12.87 -12.26 -2.97
CA ALA A 287 -13.17 -13.04 -4.17
C ALA A 287 -12.65 -14.48 -4.04
N ALA A 288 -11.43 -14.66 -3.57
CA ALA A 288 -10.86 -15.98 -3.31
C ALA A 288 -11.67 -16.76 -2.26
N ALA A 289 -12.03 -16.12 -1.15
CA ALA A 289 -12.83 -16.73 -0.09
C ALA A 289 -14.23 -17.13 -0.59
N LYS A 290 -14.89 -16.32 -1.42
CA LYS A 290 -16.19 -16.65 -2.03
C LYS A 290 -16.09 -17.91 -2.88
N VAL A 291 -15.06 -18.03 -3.71
CA VAL A 291 -14.82 -19.23 -4.53
C VAL A 291 -14.52 -20.43 -3.67
N MET A 292 -13.64 -20.28 -2.67
CA MET A 292 -13.29 -21.37 -1.74
C MET A 292 -14.53 -21.92 -1.04
N ASN A 293 -15.36 -21.04 -0.48
CA ASN A 293 -16.59 -21.43 0.21
C ASN A 293 -17.55 -22.16 -0.73
N PHE A 294 -17.76 -21.65 -1.94
CA PHE A 294 -18.57 -22.34 -2.94
C PHE A 294 -18.04 -23.73 -3.26
N SER A 295 -16.74 -23.87 -3.51
CA SER A 295 -16.12 -25.16 -3.82
C SER A 295 -16.21 -26.14 -2.66
N VAL A 296 -16.02 -25.67 -1.42
CA VAL A 296 -16.18 -26.48 -0.20
C VAL A 296 -17.63 -26.92 -0.02
N GLU A 297 -18.60 -26.01 -0.12
CA GLU A 297 -20.03 -26.33 0.00
C GLU A 297 -20.47 -27.38 -1.03
N ARG A 298 -20.05 -27.23 -2.29
CA ARG A 298 -20.35 -28.22 -3.34
C ARG A 298 -19.70 -29.56 -3.08
N THR A 299 -18.45 -29.56 -2.61
CA THR A 299 -17.74 -30.78 -2.21
C THR A 299 -18.50 -31.50 -1.09
N LEU A 300 -18.97 -30.78 -0.06
CA LEU A 300 -19.70 -31.33 1.07
C LEU A 300 -21.11 -31.83 0.69
N GLN A 301 -21.81 -31.12 -0.21
CA GLN A 301 -23.10 -31.55 -0.74
C GLN A 301 -22.99 -32.87 -1.51
N ILE A 302 -22.02 -32.97 -2.44
CA ILE A 302 -21.83 -34.18 -3.25
C ILE A 302 -21.30 -35.33 -2.38
N ALA A 303 -20.46 -35.04 -1.37
CA ALA A 303 -20.02 -36.05 -0.41
C ALA A 303 -21.12 -36.51 0.57
N GLY A 304 -22.34 -35.95 0.49
CA GLY A 304 -23.47 -36.31 1.35
C GLY A 304 -23.32 -35.89 2.81
N VAL A 305 -22.41 -34.95 3.11
CA VAL A 305 -22.14 -34.46 4.47
C VAL A 305 -23.14 -33.39 4.89
N VAL A 306 -23.70 -32.64 3.93
CA VAL A 306 -24.67 -31.56 4.16
C VAL A 306 -25.81 -31.69 3.15
N THR A 307 -27.06 -31.53 3.61
CA THR A 307 -28.28 -31.53 2.77
C THR A 307 -28.67 -30.14 2.32
#